data_AF-A0A524EM31-F1
#
_entry.id   AF-A0A524EM31-F1
#
_cell.length_a   1.000
_cell.length_b   1.000
_cell.length_c   1.000
_cell.angle_alpha   90.00
_cell.angle_beta   90.00
_cell.angle_gamma   90.00
#
_symmetry.space_group_name_H-M   'P 1'
#
loop_
_entity.id
_entity.type
_entity.pdbx_description
1 polymer ?
#
loop_
_entity_poly.entity_id
_entity_poly.type
_entity_poly.pdbx_seq_one_letter_code
_entity_poly.pdbx_strand_id
1 'polypeptide(L)'
;MQLNYYDESQLEEYPEAIQSLEADNPDVVYVYMTCNAQARGAEGFNRWQNNEIIREFCRNYDKVLFDFADLDSWSEGEQNTYEYSDGNESYTIPLEHENFNGNEAGHTTYSSCEQKARAFWCLAAALADEDQPTTGHTNDNDSSSGQDTLIPNLEYFVLIGTGILLAIIAAVVVIYRR
;
A
#
# COMPACT_ATOMS: atom_id res chain seq x y z
N MET A 1 0.91 7.18 -14.32
CA MET A 1 0.87 8.35 -13.41
C MET A 1 2.20 9.09 -13.56
N GLN A 2 2.20 10.42 -13.67
CA GLN A 2 3.43 11.22 -13.83
C GLN A 2 3.60 12.12 -12.60
N LEU A 3 4.01 11.53 -11.47
CA LEU A 3 4.37 12.29 -10.25
C LEU A 3 5.79 12.88 -10.32
N ASN A 4 6.39 12.97 -11.51
CA ASN A 4 7.79 13.34 -11.69
C ASN A 4 8.13 14.77 -11.26
N TYR A 5 7.10 15.61 -11.07
CA TYR A 5 7.23 17.04 -10.80
C TYR A 5 6.64 17.45 -9.45
N TYR A 6 6.13 16.49 -8.67
CA TYR A 6 5.60 16.77 -7.34
C TYR A 6 6.77 16.79 -6.36
N ASP A 7 6.82 17.83 -5.52
CA ASP A 7 7.66 17.81 -4.32
C ASP A 7 6.97 17.02 -3.20
N GLU A 8 7.71 16.68 -2.13
CA GLU A 8 7.18 15.88 -1.01
C GLU A 8 5.89 16.47 -0.41
N SER A 9 5.78 17.80 -0.36
CA SER A 9 4.61 18.48 0.21
C SER A 9 3.37 18.35 -0.67
N GLN A 10 3.53 18.32 -1.99
CA GLN A 10 2.44 18.08 -2.93
C GLN A 10 2.01 16.60 -2.96
N LEU A 11 2.83 15.69 -2.45
CA LEU A 11 2.51 14.27 -2.41
C LEU A 11 1.61 13.87 -1.23
N GLU A 12 1.57 14.65 -0.15
CA GLU A 12 0.65 14.43 0.98
C GLU A 12 -0.83 14.60 0.56
N GLU A 13 -1.11 15.47 -0.43
CA GLU A 13 -2.48 15.69 -0.93
C GLU A 13 -3.06 14.47 -1.67
N TYR A 14 -2.22 13.64 -2.29
CA TYR A 14 -2.69 12.50 -3.09
C TYR A 14 -3.35 11.40 -2.23
N PRO A 15 -2.71 10.90 -1.15
CA PRO A 15 -3.36 9.97 -0.23
C PRO A 15 -4.58 10.56 0.47
N GLU A 16 -4.58 11.86 0.79
CA GLU A 16 -5.75 12.53 1.39
C GLU A 16 -6.94 12.55 0.43
N ALA A 17 -6.70 12.85 -0.85
CA ALA A 17 -7.75 12.85 -1.87
C ALA A 17 -8.36 11.46 -2.06
N ILE A 18 -7.56 10.39 -2.06
CA ILE A 18 -8.08 9.02 -2.16
C ILE A 18 -8.79 8.61 -0.87
N GLN A 19 -8.29 8.96 0.31
CA GLN A 19 -9.00 8.71 1.57
C GLN A 19 -10.39 9.35 1.62
N SER A 20 -10.55 10.56 1.07
CA SER A 20 -11.88 11.19 0.98
C SER A 20 -12.82 10.36 0.10
N LEU A 21 -12.34 9.85 -1.03
CA LEU A 21 -13.13 9.00 -1.92
C LEU A 21 -13.48 7.66 -1.27
N GLU A 22 -12.55 7.07 -0.53
CA GLU A 22 -12.77 5.85 0.27
C GLU A 22 -13.88 6.05 1.30
N ALA A 23 -13.84 7.16 2.05
CA ALA A 23 -14.87 7.47 3.05
C ALA A 23 -16.26 7.67 2.42
N ASP A 24 -16.30 8.28 1.24
CA ASP A 24 -17.54 8.54 0.51
C ASP A 24 -18.12 7.29 -0.19
N ASN A 25 -17.31 6.25 -0.41
CA ASN A 25 -17.69 5.04 -1.15
C ASN A 25 -17.14 3.77 -0.47
N PRO A 26 -17.69 3.36 0.68
CA PRO A 26 -17.15 2.25 1.48
C PRO A 26 -17.27 0.88 0.80
N ASP A 27 -18.15 0.73 -0.20
CA ASP A 27 -18.34 -0.51 -0.96
C ASP A 27 -17.40 -0.61 -2.18
N VAL A 28 -16.49 0.36 -2.37
CA VAL A 28 -15.51 0.38 -3.46
C VAL A 28 -14.14 0.02 -2.92
N VAL A 29 -13.49 -0.96 -3.54
CA VAL A 29 -12.08 -1.27 -3.26
C VAL A 29 -11.19 -0.29 -4.00
N TYR A 30 -10.37 0.45 -3.25
CA TYR A 30 -9.39 1.38 -3.80
C TYR A 30 -8.02 0.72 -3.89
N VAL A 31 -7.41 0.82 -5.07
CA VAL A 31 -6.07 0.29 -5.36
C VAL A 31 -5.14 1.46 -5.64
N TYR A 32 -4.13 1.62 -4.79
CA TYR A 32 -3.07 2.60 -4.96
C TYR A 32 -2.06 2.09 -5.99
N MET A 33 -1.36 3.00 -6.66
CA MET A 33 -0.45 2.63 -7.74
C MET A 33 0.79 3.53 -7.71
N THR A 34 1.97 2.94 -7.82
CA THR A 34 3.21 3.70 -8.00
C THR A 34 3.32 4.26 -9.44
N CYS A 35 4.20 5.22 -9.64
CA CYS A 35 4.68 5.59 -10.98
C CYS A 35 5.58 4.49 -11.57
N ASN A 36 5.83 4.54 -12.88
CA ASN A 36 6.70 3.58 -13.58
C ASN A 36 8.20 3.81 -13.28
N ALA A 37 9.06 2.83 -13.55
CA ALA A 37 10.52 2.94 -13.30
C ALA A 37 11.34 3.43 -14.51
N GLN A 38 10.74 4.18 -15.45
CA GLN A 38 11.34 4.45 -16.77
C GLN A 38 12.30 5.66 -16.84
N ALA A 39 12.69 6.25 -15.71
CA ALA A 39 13.57 7.43 -15.67
C ALA A 39 14.85 7.18 -14.86
N ARG A 40 15.92 7.87 -15.25
CA ARG A 40 17.24 7.88 -14.56
C ARG A 40 17.56 9.29 -14.06
N GLY A 41 18.64 9.40 -13.28
CA GLY A 41 19.15 10.67 -12.78
C GLY A 41 18.17 11.36 -11.83
N ALA A 42 18.19 12.70 -11.79
CA ALA A 42 17.35 13.46 -10.86
C ALA A 42 15.85 13.20 -11.03
N GLU A 43 15.38 13.00 -12.28
CA GLU A 43 13.97 12.66 -12.53
C GLU A 43 13.61 11.27 -11.98
N GLY A 44 14.48 10.28 -12.22
CA GLY A 44 14.29 8.94 -11.67
C GLY A 44 14.35 8.91 -10.15
N PHE A 45 15.23 9.71 -9.54
CA PHE A 45 15.34 9.84 -8.09
C PHE A 45 14.08 10.45 -7.48
N ASN A 46 13.59 11.57 -8.02
CA ASN A 46 12.35 12.19 -7.55
C ASN A 46 11.16 11.24 -7.68
N ARG A 47 11.06 10.53 -8.82
CA ARG A 47 9.99 9.56 -9.04
C ARG A 47 10.07 8.39 -8.05
N TRP A 48 11.27 7.91 -7.73
CA TRP A 48 11.48 6.86 -6.75
C TRP A 48 11.06 7.31 -5.34
N GLN A 49 11.45 8.50 -4.90
CA GLN A 49 11.01 9.07 -3.62
C GLN A 49 9.47 9.12 -3.53
N ASN A 50 8.82 9.59 -4.59
CA ASN A 50 7.36 9.65 -4.64
C ASN A 50 6.71 8.25 -4.58
N ASN A 51 7.34 7.25 -5.20
CA ASN A 51 6.89 5.87 -5.08
C ASN A 51 7.07 5.33 -3.64
N GLU A 52 8.15 5.68 -2.95
CA GLU A 52 8.36 5.28 -1.54
C GLU A 52 7.31 5.87 -0.61
N ILE A 53 6.90 7.13 -0.81
CA ILE A 53 5.82 7.75 -0.03
C ILE A 53 4.50 6.98 -0.22
N ILE A 54 4.13 6.63 -1.46
CA ILE A 54 2.92 5.82 -1.73
C ILE A 54 3.01 4.45 -1.07
N ARG A 55 4.17 3.80 -1.18
CA ARG A 55 4.41 2.48 -0.57
C ARG A 55 4.31 2.54 0.95
N GLU A 56 4.89 3.57 1.57
CA GLU A 56 4.80 3.81 3.00
C GLU A 56 3.37 4.05 3.44
N PHE A 57 2.62 4.88 2.71
CA PHE A 57 1.20 5.10 2.96
C PHE A 57 0.42 3.78 2.94
N CYS A 58 0.61 2.96 1.91
CA CYS A 58 -0.11 1.68 1.82
C CYS A 58 0.22 0.73 2.98
N ARG A 59 1.49 0.68 3.41
CA ARG A 59 1.91 -0.13 4.55
C ARG A 59 1.34 0.39 5.88
N ASN A 60 1.29 1.70 6.06
CA ASN A 60 0.86 2.32 7.31
C ASN A 60 -0.66 2.23 7.53
N TYR A 61 -1.44 2.21 6.43
CA TYR A 61 -2.89 2.23 6.48
C TYR A 61 -3.56 0.99 5.87
N ASP A 62 -2.79 -0.09 5.70
CA ASP A 62 -3.24 -1.38 5.18
C ASP A 62 -4.02 -1.26 3.86
N LYS A 63 -3.42 -0.54 2.90
CA LYS A 63 -4.02 -0.30 1.58
C LYS A 63 -3.51 -1.27 0.54
N VAL A 64 -4.36 -1.55 -0.44
CA VAL A 64 -4.03 -2.37 -1.60
C VAL A 64 -3.12 -1.57 -2.55
N LEU A 65 -1.96 -2.14 -2.88
CA LEU A 65 -0.96 -1.51 -3.76
C LEU A 65 -0.75 -2.33 -5.04
N PHE A 66 -0.83 -1.67 -6.19
CA PHE A 66 -0.38 -2.16 -7.48
C PHE A 66 0.91 -1.45 -7.90
N ASP A 67 2.05 -2.07 -7.63
CA ASP A 67 3.36 -1.42 -7.76
C ASP A 67 3.93 -1.53 -9.19
N PHE A 68 3.67 -0.51 -10.01
CA PHE A 68 4.19 -0.40 -11.38
C PHE A 68 5.72 -0.36 -11.43
N ALA A 69 6.36 0.42 -10.56
CA ALA A 69 7.81 0.55 -10.56
C ALA A 69 8.50 -0.78 -10.23
N ASP A 70 7.95 -1.55 -9.29
CA ASP A 70 8.48 -2.88 -8.99
C ASP A 70 8.33 -3.80 -10.21
N LEU A 71 7.13 -3.87 -10.80
CA LEU A 71 6.88 -4.65 -12.02
C LEU A 71 7.81 -4.25 -13.16
N ASP A 72 8.02 -2.96 -13.41
CA ASP A 72 8.94 -2.49 -14.46
C ASP A 72 10.39 -2.88 -14.18
N SER A 73 10.80 -3.00 -12.92
CA SER A 73 12.20 -3.20 -12.56
C SER A 73 12.65 -4.67 -12.53
N TRP A 74 11.72 -5.62 -12.43
CA TRP A 74 12.02 -7.04 -12.30
C TRP A 74 11.69 -7.83 -13.56
N SER A 75 12.64 -8.64 -14.03
CA SER A 75 12.41 -9.66 -15.05
C SER A 75 13.18 -10.92 -14.72
N GLU A 76 12.55 -12.09 -14.88
CA GLU A 76 13.20 -13.40 -14.68
C GLU A 76 13.91 -13.58 -13.31
N GLY A 77 13.46 -12.86 -12.29
CA GLY A 77 14.06 -12.90 -10.95
C GLY A 77 15.29 -12.00 -10.79
N GLU A 78 15.57 -11.13 -11.76
CA GLU A 78 16.61 -10.11 -11.71
C GLU A 78 15.99 -8.72 -11.66
N GLN A 79 16.52 -7.86 -10.78
CA GLN A 79 16.13 -6.45 -10.69
C GLN A 79 17.13 -5.57 -11.42
N ASN A 80 16.63 -4.68 -12.27
CA ASN A 80 17.45 -3.63 -12.85
C ASN A 80 17.46 -2.38 -11.97
N THR A 81 18.64 -1.80 -11.79
CA THR A 81 18.85 -0.62 -10.93
C THR A 81 19.87 0.33 -11.54
N TYR A 82 19.94 1.55 -11.00
CA TYR A 82 21.05 2.47 -11.25
C TYR A 82 21.46 3.18 -9.96
N GLU A 83 22.71 3.60 -9.91
CA GLU A 83 23.24 4.38 -8.79
C GLU A 83 23.00 5.87 -9.01
N TYR A 84 22.55 6.55 -7.96
CA TYR A 84 22.37 8.00 -7.93
C TYR A 84 22.94 8.58 -6.66
N SER A 85 23.60 9.73 -6.75
CA SER A 85 24.15 10.44 -5.59
C SER A 85 23.42 11.76 -5.37
N ASP A 86 22.96 11.98 -4.14
CA ASP A 86 22.44 13.27 -3.68
C ASP A 86 23.28 13.77 -2.50
N GLY A 87 24.02 14.86 -2.73
CA GLY A 87 25.02 15.34 -1.78
C GLY A 87 26.10 14.30 -1.45
N ASN A 88 26.11 13.82 -0.20
CA ASN A 88 27.07 12.82 0.29
C ASN A 88 26.45 11.41 0.35
N GLU A 89 25.19 11.25 -0.04
CA GLU A 89 24.47 9.97 0.01
C GLU A 89 24.43 9.33 -1.38
N SER A 90 24.42 7.99 -1.42
CA SER A 90 24.29 7.20 -2.65
C SER A 90 23.14 6.22 -2.50
N TYR A 91 22.34 6.11 -3.56
CA TYR A 91 21.13 5.31 -3.60
C TYR A 91 21.20 4.35 -4.78
N THR A 92 20.84 3.09 -4.54
CA THR A 92 20.54 2.10 -5.57
C THR A 92 19.06 2.17 -5.88
N ILE A 93 18.71 2.68 -7.07
CA ILE A 93 17.32 3.02 -7.43
C ILE A 93 16.80 2.05 -8.49
N PRO A 94 15.59 1.47 -8.33
CA PRO A 94 14.98 0.63 -9.35
C PRO A 94 14.80 1.35 -10.69
N LEU A 95 15.02 0.61 -11.77
CA LEU A 95 14.88 1.10 -13.14
C LEU A 95 14.16 0.07 -13.98
N GLU A 96 13.41 0.53 -15.00
CA GLU A 96 12.85 -0.34 -16.03
C GLU A 96 13.90 -1.33 -16.56
N HIS A 97 13.56 -2.62 -16.48
CA HIS A 97 14.39 -3.72 -16.93
C HIS A 97 14.56 -3.66 -18.45
N GLU A 98 15.73 -4.03 -18.96
CA GLU A 98 16.04 -3.92 -20.39
C GLU A 98 15.08 -4.72 -21.29
N ASN A 99 14.53 -5.82 -20.77
CA ASN A 99 13.48 -6.63 -21.40
C ASN A 99 12.15 -5.89 -21.66
N PHE A 100 11.97 -4.71 -21.04
CA PHE A 100 10.78 -3.88 -21.16
C PHE A 100 11.02 -2.56 -21.89
N ASN A 101 12.29 -2.25 -22.21
CA ASN A 101 12.64 -1.05 -22.97
C ASN A 101 12.15 -1.15 -24.41
N GLY A 102 11.24 -0.26 -24.79
CA GLY A 102 10.71 -0.25 -26.15
C GLY A 102 9.55 0.71 -26.35
N ASN A 103 8.94 0.61 -27.52
CA ASN A 103 7.83 1.48 -27.93
C ASN A 103 6.84 0.75 -28.85
N GLU A 104 6.72 -0.55 -28.69
CA GLU A 104 5.81 -1.42 -29.45
C GLU A 104 4.34 -1.09 -29.14
N ALA A 105 4.07 -0.56 -27.94
CA ALA A 105 2.73 -0.29 -27.46
C ALA A 105 2.58 1.09 -26.79
N GLY A 106 3.19 2.14 -27.36
CA GLY A 106 3.01 3.52 -26.88
C GLY A 106 3.73 3.78 -25.56
N HIS A 107 5.05 3.95 -25.65
CA HIS A 107 5.99 4.14 -24.54
C HIS A 107 6.16 2.92 -23.61
N THR A 108 5.85 1.73 -24.11
CA THR A 108 6.07 0.44 -23.45
C THR A 108 6.19 -0.69 -24.48
N THR A 109 6.54 -1.88 -24.00
CA THR A 109 6.66 -3.14 -24.78
C THR A 109 5.45 -4.05 -24.54
N TYR A 110 5.20 -4.99 -25.46
CA TYR A 110 4.17 -6.02 -25.23
C TYR A 110 4.48 -6.91 -24.00
N SER A 111 5.76 -7.18 -23.75
CA SER A 111 6.22 -7.95 -22.58
C SER A 111 5.89 -7.23 -21.27
N SER A 112 6.14 -5.92 -21.18
CA SER A 112 5.75 -5.11 -20.02
C SER A 112 4.23 -5.08 -19.84
N CYS A 113 3.46 -4.89 -20.93
CA CYS A 113 2.00 -4.97 -20.86
C CYS A 113 1.52 -6.33 -20.33
N GLU A 114 2.09 -7.43 -20.81
CA GLU A 114 1.72 -8.76 -20.38
C GLU A 114 2.03 -9.00 -18.90
N GLN A 115 3.21 -8.57 -18.42
CA GLN A 115 3.59 -8.70 -17.02
C GLN A 115 2.64 -7.93 -16.10
N LYS A 116 2.32 -6.69 -16.46
CA LYS A 116 1.36 -5.87 -15.69
C LYS A 116 -0.04 -6.48 -15.73
N ALA A 117 -0.49 -6.99 -16.87
CA ALA A 117 -1.79 -7.65 -16.98
C ALA A 117 -1.87 -8.92 -16.12
N ARG A 118 -0.81 -9.74 -16.10
CA ARG A 118 -0.73 -10.94 -15.23
C ARG A 118 -0.79 -10.54 -13.76
N ALA A 119 -0.02 -9.53 -13.35
CA ALA A 119 -0.03 -9.04 -11.96
C ALA A 119 -1.40 -8.46 -11.57
N PHE A 120 -2.02 -7.66 -12.45
CA PHE A 120 -3.37 -7.14 -12.25
C PHE A 120 -4.40 -8.28 -12.10
N TRP A 121 -4.31 -9.31 -12.93
CA TRP A 121 -5.22 -10.45 -12.85
C TRP A 121 -5.10 -11.17 -11.51
N CYS A 122 -3.86 -11.41 -11.04
CA CYS A 122 -3.64 -12.00 -9.72
C CYS A 122 -4.19 -11.12 -8.60
N LEU A 123 -3.98 -9.81 -8.67
CA LEU A 123 -4.51 -8.85 -7.71
C LEU A 123 -6.05 -8.88 -7.69
N ALA A 124 -6.69 -8.79 -8.85
CA ALA A 124 -8.15 -8.80 -8.95
C ALA A 124 -8.75 -10.11 -8.43
N ALA A 125 -8.11 -11.25 -8.70
CA ALA A 125 -8.54 -12.54 -8.17
C ALA A 125 -8.43 -12.59 -6.64
N ALA A 126 -7.33 -12.10 -6.06
CA ALA A 126 -7.15 -12.05 -4.62
C ALA A 126 -8.22 -11.18 -3.94
N LEU A 127 -8.53 -10.01 -4.49
CA LEU A 127 -9.55 -9.11 -3.95
C LEU A 127 -10.96 -9.70 -4.06
N ALA A 128 -11.26 -10.41 -5.14
CA ALA A 128 -12.57 -11.04 -5.33
C ALA A 128 -12.83 -12.20 -4.35
N ASP A 129 -11.77 -12.88 -3.90
CA ASP A 129 -11.86 -13.93 -2.88
C ASP A 129 -12.04 -13.35 -1.47
N GLU A 130 -11.42 -12.20 -1.17
CA GLU A 130 -11.57 -11.50 0.12
C GLU A 130 -13.01 -11.00 0.35
N ASP A 131 -13.72 -10.63 -0.71
CA ASP A 131 -15.13 -10.18 -0.65
C ASP A 131 -16.14 -11.32 -0.45
N GLN A 132 -15.72 -12.59 -0.51
CA GLN A 132 -16.64 -13.70 -0.26
C GLN A 132 -16.94 -13.79 1.24
N PRO A 133 -18.21 -13.70 1.68
CA PRO A 133 -18.54 -13.97 3.07
C PRO A 133 -18.07 -15.38 3.39
N THR A 134 -17.10 -15.51 4.30
CA THR A 134 -16.53 -16.80 4.70
C THR A 134 -17.68 -17.76 4.99
N THR A 135 -17.96 -18.68 4.06
CA THR A 135 -18.87 -19.77 4.31
C THR A 135 -18.13 -20.67 5.28
N GLY A 136 -18.33 -20.41 6.57
CA GLY A 136 -17.85 -21.28 7.62
C GLY A 136 -18.23 -22.70 7.25
N HIS A 137 -17.23 -23.57 7.08
CA HIS A 137 -17.46 -25.00 7.18
C HIS A 137 -17.94 -25.26 8.61
N THR A 138 -19.26 -25.25 8.79
CA THR A 138 -19.91 -25.75 9.99
C THR A 138 -19.67 -27.25 10.02
N ASN A 139 -18.67 -27.66 10.80
CA ASN A 139 -18.72 -28.99 11.40
C ASN A 139 -19.89 -28.96 12.38
N ASP A 140 -20.98 -29.59 11.98
CA ASP A 140 -22.16 -29.80 12.82
C ASP A 140 -21.75 -30.46 14.14
N ASN A 141 -21.96 -29.73 15.23
CA ASN A 141 -22.28 -30.31 16.53
C ASN A 141 -23.24 -29.34 17.24
N ASP A 142 -24.51 -29.70 17.13
CA ASP A 142 -25.67 -29.16 17.83
C ASP A 142 -25.46 -29.12 19.35
N SER A 143 -25.77 -27.97 19.95
CA SER A 143 -26.20 -27.80 21.35
C SER A 143 -26.77 -26.39 21.55
N SER A 144 -28.09 -26.28 21.59
CA SER A 144 -28.83 -25.03 21.83
C SER A 144 -28.51 -24.34 23.16
N SER A 145 -28.46 -23.01 23.19
CA SER A 145 -29.27 -22.18 24.10
C SER A 145 -29.11 -20.69 23.72
N GLY A 146 -30.22 -19.97 23.63
CA GLY A 146 -30.25 -18.63 23.05
C GLY A 146 -29.96 -17.49 24.02
N GLN A 147 -29.87 -16.27 23.47
CA GLN A 147 -30.53 -15.06 23.97
C GLN A 147 -30.23 -13.90 23.00
N ASP A 148 -31.30 -13.18 22.68
CA ASP A 148 -31.35 -11.92 21.97
C ASP A 148 -30.74 -10.82 22.85
N THR A 149 -29.79 -10.01 22.38
CA THR A 149 -29.46 -8.68 22.97
C THR A 149 -28.47 -7.84 22.14
N LEU A 150 -29.02 -6.77 21.55
CA LEU A 150 -28.53 -5.37 21.53
C LEU A 150 -27.03 -5.12 21.29
N ILE A 151 -26.72 -4.57 20.11
CA ILE A 151 -25.42 -3.96 19.76
C ILE A 151 -25.17 -2.75 20.68
N PRO A 152 -24.10 -2.70 21.49
CA PRO A 152 -23.78 -1.53 22.31
C PRO A 152 -23.08 -0.46 21.47
N ASN A 153 -23.45 0.79 21.74
CA ASN A 153 -23.03 2.00 21.03
C ASN A 153 -21.51 2.22 20.99
N LEU A 154 -21.06 2.80 19.86
CA LEU A 154 -19.68 3.16 19.48
C LEU A 154 -18.93 4.07 20.48
N GLU A 155 -19.61 4.64 21.47
CA GLU A 155 -18.98 5.48 22.50
C GLU A 155 -18.20 4.68 23.56
N TYR A 156 -18.39 3.36 23.65
CA TYR A 156 -17.72 2.54 24.68
C TYR A 156 -16.24 2.25 24.37
N PHE A 157 -15.83 2.28 23.10
CA PHE A 157 -14.43 1.98 22.71
C PHE A 157 -13.44 3.11 23.03
N VAL A 158 -13.91 4.37 23.06
CA VAL A 158 -13.05 5.54 23.32
C VAL A 158 -12.61 5.61 24.80
N LEU A 159 -13.40 5.07 25.72
CA LEU A 159 -13.10 5.15 27.16
C LEU A 159 -12.05 4.12 27.62
N ILE A 160 -11.93 2.97 26.96
CA ILE A 160 -10.99 1.91 27.36
C ILE A 160 -9.56 2.23 26.88
N GLY A 161 -9.43 2.86 25.70
CA GLY A 161 -8.13 3.25 25.14
C GLY A 161 -7.40 4.33 25.93
N THR A 162 -8.14 5.28 26.52
CA THR A 162 -7.54 6.37 27.32
C THR A 162 -7.16 5.94 28.74
N GLY A 163 -7.89 4.97 29.33
CA GLY A 163 -7.60 4.44 30.67
C GLY A 163 -6.34 3.57 30.75
N ILE A 164 -6.07 2.76 29.72
CA ILE A 164 -4.91 1.85 29.70
C ILE A 164 -3.60 2.65 29.53
N LEU A 165 -3.61 3.72 28.73
CA LEU A 165 -2.42 4.55 28.51
C LEU A 165 -1.99 5.30 29.79
N LEU A 166 -2.94 5.80 30.58
CA LEU A 166 -2.64 6.49 31.84
C LEU A 166 -2.14 5.55 32.95
N ALA A 167 -2.62 4.30 33.00
CA ALA A 167 -2.15 3.32 33.97
C ALA A 167 -0.69 2.87 33.71
N ILE A 168 -0.29 2.76 32.43
CA ILE A 168 1.09 2.41 32.05
C ILE A 168 2.05 3.56 32.42
N ILE A 169 1.68 4.81 32.17
CA ILE A 169 2.52 5.97 32.52
C ILE A 169 2.69 6.09 34.05
N ALA A 170 1.63 5.87 34.83
CA ALA A 170 1.71 5.91 36.29
C ALA A 170 2.57 4.78 36.88
N ALA A 171 2.49 3.56 36.33
CA ALA A 171 3.30 2.43 36.78
C ALA A 171 4.81 2.64 36.48
N VAL A 172 5.14 3.22 35.33
CA VAL A 172 6.52 3.56 34.97
C VAL A 172 7.09 4.63 35.92
N VAL A 173 6.34 5.69 36.22
CA VAL A 173 6.81 6.75 37.13
C VAL A 173 7.03 6.26 38.56
N VAL A 174 6.24 5.30 39.05
CA VAL A 174 6.43 4.70 40.38
C VAL A 174 7.64 3.77 40.44
N ILE A 175 7.95 3.05 39.37
CA ILE A 175 9.12 2.16 39.30
C ILE A 175 10.43 2.97 39.27
N TYR A 176 10.46 4.12 38.59
CA TYR A 176 11.67 4.97 38.50
C TYR A 176 11.89 5.92 39.69
N ARG A 177 10.99 5.93 40.69
CA ARG A 177 11.10 6.77 41.91
C ARG A 177 11.35 5.98 43.20
N ARG A 178 11.84 4.74 43.12
CA ARG A 178 12.37 3.98 44.26
C ARG A 178 13.85 3.71 44.11
#